data_AF-A0A9D7QJ31-F1
#
_entry.id   AF-A0A9D7QJ31-F1
#
_cell.length_a   1.000
_cell.length_b   1.000
_cell.length_c   1.000
_cell.angle_alpha   90.00
_cell.angle_beta   90.00
_cell.angle_gamma   90.00
#
_symmetry.space_group_name_H-M   'P 1'
#
loop_
_entity.id
_entity.type
_entity.pdbx_description
1 polymer ?
#
loop_
_entity_poly.entity_id
_entity_poly.type
_entity_poly.pdbx_seq_one_letter_code
_entity_poly.pdbx_strand_id
1 'polypeptide(L)'
;MKIAYTAALIAGFASLVLADEMPRAPVSDPRPVMLAALQSVNGEAHGILSGEIAEALTQRFAATSPIYIDVTTEKRYAQAGCARLNVRFWQDGVLLPGASSPRRQTMDFGINYCLDGQPPQSLK
;
A
#
# COMPACT_ATOMS: atom_id res chain seq x y z
N MET A 1 12.76 64.07 -14.88
CA MET A 1 12.14 62.77 -15.24
C MET A 1 12.43 61.81 -14.09
N LYS A 2 11.42 61.37 -13.33
CA LYS A 2 11.57 60.51 -12.15
C LYS A 2 11.00 59.13 -12.48
N ILE A 3 11.86 58.13 -12.50
CA ILE A 3 11.52 56.72 -12.75
C ILE A 3 11.10 56.14 -11.40
N ALA A 4 9.82 55.80 -11.26
CA ALA A 4 9.30 55.11 -10.09
C ALA A 4 9.46 53.59 -10.30
N TYR A 5 10.25 52.94 -9.46
CA TYR A 5 10.38 51.49 -9.44
C TYR A 5 9.24 50.88 -8.61
N THR A 6 8.28 50.24 -9.28
CA THR A 6 7.25 49.42 -8.63
C THR A 6 7.82 48.03 -8.38
N ALA A 7 8.11 47.73 -7.11
CA ALA A 7 8.44 46.38 -6.66
C ALA A 7 7.19 45.49 -6.75
N ALA A 8 7.20 44.53 -7.67
CA ALA A 8 6.16 43.51 -7.75
C ALA A 8 6.43 42.41 -6.70
N LEU A 9 5.61 42.36 -5.65
CA LEU A 9 5.57 41.26 -4.69
C LEU A 9 4.91 40.04 -5.33
N ILE A 10 5.70 39.02 -5.66
CA ILE A 10 5.20 37.72 -6.12
C ILE A 10 4.78 36.95 -4.87
N ALA A 11 3.48 36.92 -4.59
CA ALA A 11 2.90 36.05 -3.57
C ALA A 11 2.99 34.59 -4.04
N GLY A 12 3.89 33.82 -3.43
CA GLY A 12 4.00 32.39 -3.68
C GLY A 12 2.75 31.66 -3.18
N PHE A 13 1.97 31.11 -4.11
CA PHE A 13 0.89 30.17 -3.78
C PHE A 13 1.53 28.86 -3.34
N ALA A 14 1.62 28.63 -2.03
CA ALA A 14 1.93 27.33 -1.48
C ALA A 14 0.70 26.43 -1.66
N SER A 15 0.74 25.52 -2.64
CA SER A 15 -0.26 24.47 -2.80
C SER A 15 -0.23 23.58 -1.56
N LEU A 16 -1.26 23.69 -0.71
CA LEU A 16 -1.54 22.71 0.33
C LEU A 16 -1.91 21.40 -0.36
N VAL A 17 -0.95 20.48 -0.48
CA VAL A 17 -1.22 19.09 -0.86
C VAL A 17 -1.95 18.46 0.32
N LEU A 18 -3.28 18.43 0.25
CA LEU A 18 -4.07 17.49 1.03
C LEU A 18 -3.66 16.11 0.53
N ALA A 19 -3.02 15.31 1.38
CA ALA A 19 -2.79 13.90 1.13
C ALA A 19 -4.17 13.24 1.10
N ASP A 20 -4.75 13.14 -0.09
CA ASP A 20 -5.97 12.40 -0.34
C ASP A 20 -5.61 10.92 -0.13
N GLU A 21 -5.98 10.38 1.04
CA GLU A 21 -5.85 8.95 1.33
C GLU A 21 -6.76 8.24 0.33
N MET A 22 -6.17 7.75 -0.77
CA MET A 22 -6.93 7.05 -1.81
C MET A 22 -7.72 5.90 -1.17
N PRO A 23 -9.04 5.84 -1.37
CA PRO A 23 -9.86 4.77 -0.80
C PRO A 23 -9.34 3.40 -1.22
N ARG A 24 -9.16 2.51 -0.24
CA ARG A 24 -8.68 1.14 -0.46
C ARG A 24 -9.75 0.36 -1.25
N ALA A 25 -9.39 -0.11 -2.45
CA ALA A 25 -10.30 -0.89 -3.27
C ALA A 25 -10.41 -2.35 -2.78
N PRO A 26 -11.60 -2.97 -2.86
CA PRO A 26 -11.73 -4.41 -2.63
C PRO A 26 -11.04 -5.19 -3.76
N VAL A 27 -10.28 -6.22 -3.37
CA VAL A 27 -9.54 -7.10 -4.28
C VAL A 27 -9.78 -8.56 -3.87
N SER A 28 -9.83 -9.47 -4.84
CA SER A 28 -10.00 -10.91 -4.58
C SER A 28 -8.71 -11.59 -4.14
N ASP A 29 -7.56 -11.01 -4.50
CA ASP A 29 -6.24 -11.56 -4.21
C ASP A 29 -5.17 -10.44 -4.18
N PRO A 30 -3.94 -10.73 -3.72
CA PRO A 30 -2.89 -9.71 -3.56
C PRO A 30 -2.30 -9.14 -4.85
N ARG A 31 -2.42 -9.85 -5.99
CA ARG A 31 -1.70 -9.51 -7.23
C ARG A 31 -1.99 -8.09 -7.74
N PRO A 32 -3.24 -7.61 -7.81
CA PRO A 32 -3.52 -6.27 -8.30
C PRO A 32 -2.83 -5.19 -7.47
N VAL A 33 -2.74 -5.37 -6.16
CA VAL A 33 -2.10 -4.41 -5.24
C VAL A 33 -0.58 -4.43 -5.42
N MET A 34 0.02 -5.61 -5.62
CA MET A 34 1.45 -5.71 -5.93
C MET A 34 1.82 -5.03 -7.25
N LEU A 35 1.01 -5.22 -8.29
CA LEU A 35 1.23 -4.56 -9.58
C LEU A 35 1.07 -3.04 -9.48
N ALA A 36 0.07 -2.57 -8.72
CA ALA A 36 -0.12 -1.15 -8.46
C ALA A 36 1.08 -0.54 -7.72
N ALA A 37 1.64 -1.22 -6.70
CA ALA A 37 2.83 -0.74 -5.99
C ALA A 37 4.07 -0.65 -6.93
N LEU A 38 4.26 -1.62 -7.81
CA LEU A 38 5.34 -1.61 -8.81
C LEU A 38 5.23 -0.40 -9.76
N GLN A 39 4.00 -0.07 -10.17
CA GLN A 39 3.68 1.05 -11.06
C GLN A 39 3.62 2.40 -10.35
N SER A 40 3.45 2.40 -9.04
CA SER A 40 3.31 3.63 -8.26
C SER A 40 4.61 4.42 -8.16
N VAL A 41 4.50 5.75 -8.23
CA VAL A 41 5.62 6.68 -8.09
C VAL A 41 6.20 6.64 -6.68
N ASN A 42 5.34 6.57 -5.65
CA ASN A 42 5.78 6.44 -4.25
C ASN A 42 6.14 4.99 -3.88
N GLY A 43 5.89 4.02 -4.77
CA GLY A 43 6.18 2.61 -4.54
C GLY A 43 5.19 1.93 -3.59
N GLU A 44 4.03 2.52 -3.31
CA GLU A 44 3.03 2.01 -2.39
C GLU A 44 1.70 1.75 -3.09
N ALA A 45 0.98 0.74 -2.61
CA ALA A 45 -0.43 0.51 -2.94
C ALA A 45 -1.15 -0.21 -1.81
N HIS A 46 -2.47 0.00 -1.74
CA HIS A 46 -3.30 -0.47 -0.65
C HIS A 46 -4.59 -1.11 -1.18
N GLY A 47 -5.10 -2.09 -0.45
CA GLY A 47 -6.37 -2.74 -0.78
C GLY A 47 -7.06 -3.35 0.43
N ILE A 48 -8.24 -3.90 0.18
CA ILE A 48 -9.03 -4.70 1.12
C ILE A 48 -9.24 -6.07 0.48
N LEU A 49 -8.79 -7.14 1.12
CA LEU A 49 -9.09 -8.49 0.64
C LEU A 49 -10.59 -8.79 0.83
N SER A 50 -11.19 -9.34 -0.22
CA SER A 50 -12.61 -9.66 -0.30
C SER A 50 -12.81 -11.06 -0.87
N GLY A 51 -14.04 -11.58 -0.75
CA GLY A 51 -14.40 -12.92 -1.20
C GLY A 51 -14.48 -13.94 -0.05
N GLU A 52 -14.95 -15.14 -0.39
CA GLU A 52 -15.40 -16.15 0.59
C GLU A 52 -14.32 -16.53 1.61
N ILE A 53 -13.05 -16.62 1.18
CA ILE A 53 -11.94 -16.98 2.09
C ILE A 53 -11.66 -15.84 3.08
N ALA A 54 -11.67 -14.58 2.63
CA ALA A 54 -11.44 -13.43 3.49
C ALA A 54 -12.57 -13.26 4.52
N GLU A 55 -13.81 -13.49 4.09
CA GLU A 55 -15.00 -13.51 4.95
C GLU A 55 -14.94 -14.64 5.97
N ALA A 56 -14.59 -15.85 5.53
CA ALA A 56 -14.42 -16.99 6.41
C ALA A 56 -13.37 -16.72 7.48
N LEU A 57 -12.18 -16.20 7.12
CA LEU A 57 -11.13 -15.85 8.08
C LEU A 57 -11.61 -14.79 9.09
N THR A 58 -12.29 -13.75 8.61
CA THR A 58 -12.87 -12.70 9.45
C THR A 58 -13.84 -13.28 10.49
N GLN A 59 -14.73 -14.19 10.05
CA GLN A 59 -15.67 -14.88 10.93
C GLN A 59 -14.97 -15.84 11.91
N ARG A 60 -13.99 -16.61 11.44
CA ARG A 60 -13.26 -17.59 12.26
C ARG A 60 -12.55 -16.96 13.45
N PHE A 61 -12.06 -15.74 13.29
CA PHE A 61 -11.38 -15.01 14.35
C PHE A 61 -12.22 -13.90 14.98
N ALA A 62 -13.53 -13.87 14.72
CA ALA A 62 -14.45 -12.83 15.22
C ALA A 62 -13.91 -11.40 15.04
N ALA A 63 -13.22 -11.16 13.93
CA ALA A 63 -12.57 -9.90 13.65
C ALA A 63 -13.58 -8.77 13.40
N THR A 64 -13.23 -7.54 13.79
CA THR A 64 -14.12 -6.37 13.69
C THR A 64 -13.87 -5.53 12.44
N SER A 65 -12.98 -5.97 11.57
CA SER A 65 -12.55 -5.26 10.37
C SER A 65 -12.25 -6.27 9.26
N PRO A 66 -12.24 -5.85 7.97
CA PRO A 66 -11.80 -6.73 6.90
C PRO A 66 -10.28 -6.96 6.97
N ILE A 67 -9.78 -7.86 6.13
CA ILE A 67 -8.33 -8.05 5.99
C ILE A 67 -7.80 -6.98 5.03
N TYR A 68 -6.94 -6.11 5.53
CA TYR A 68 -6.27 -5.10 4.73
C TYR A 68 -4.98 -5.66 4.15
N ILE A 69 -4.61 -5.16 2.96
CA ILE A 69 -3.31 -5.40 2.33
C ILE A 69 -2.62 -4.06 2.06
N ASP A 70 -1.37 -3.96 2.49
CA ASP A 70 -0.45 -2.89 2.18
C ASP A 70 0.76 -3.47 1.44
N VAL A 71 1.13 -2.84 0.33
CA VAL A 71 2.33 -3.22 -0.42
C VAL A 71 3.25 -2.02 -0.55
N THR A 72 4.51 -2.21 -0.18
CA THR A 72 5.56 -1.20 -0.30
C THR A 72 6.73 -1.75 -1.10
N THR A 73 7.27 -0.95 -2.02
CA THR A 73 8.47 -1.28 -2.77
C THR A 73 9.71 -1.04 -1.89
N GLU A 74 10.37 -2.11 -1.45
CA GLU A 74 11.59 -2.02 -0.61
C GLU A 74 12.84 -1.70 -1.43
N LYS A 75 12.95 -2.30 -2.63
CA LYS A 75 14.10 -2.12 -3.53
C LYS A 75 13.68 -2.36 -4.97
N ARG A 76 13.98 -1.45 -5.89
CA ARG A 76 13.86 -1.71 -7.34
C ARG A 76 15.13 -2.41 -7.86
N TYR A 77 14.95 -3.43 -8.69
CA TYR A 77 16.07 -4.16 -9.31
C TYR A 77 16.53 -3.51 -10.61
N ALA A 78 17.70 -3.89 -11.10
CA ALA A 78 18.21 -3.43 -12.40
C ALA A 78 17.33 -3.91 -13.57
N GLN A 79 16.67 -5.06 -13.41
CA GLN A 79 15.67 -5.53 -14.37
C GLN A 79 14.43 -4.64 -14.31
N ALA A 80 14.08 -4.02 -15.44
CA ALA A 80 12.93 -3.13 -15.52
C ALA A 80 11.62 -3.83 -15.11
N GLY A 81 10.81 -3.12 -14.33
CA GLY A 81 9.52 -3.62 -13.84
C GLY A 81 9.63 -4.63 -12.69
N CYS A 82 10.82 -4.88 -12.14
CA CYS A 82 11.02 -5.81 -11.03
C CYS A 82 11.45 -5.10 -9.75
N ALA A 83 10.95 -5.59 -8.62
CA ALA A 83 11.33 -5.08 -7.31
C ALA A 83 11.21 -6.13 -6.21
N ARG A 84 11.86 -5.86 -5.08
CA ARG A 84 11.52 -6.40 -3.78
C ARG A 84 10.32 -5.62 -3.25
N LEU A 85 9.24 -6.31 -2.94
CA LEU A 85 8.05 -5.79 -2.30
C LEU A 85 7.96 -6.31 -0.87
N ASN A 86 7.56 -5.46 0.06
CA ASN A 86 6.96 -5.85 1.33
C ASN A 86 5.45 -6.00 1.12
N VAL A 87 4.87 -7.12 1.51
CA VAL A 87 3.43 -7.32 1.51
C VAL A 87 3.00 -7.55 2.95
N ARG A 88 2.20 -6.61 3.45
CA ARG A 88 1.66 -6.63 4.81
C ARG A 88 0.16 -6.89 4.75
N PHE A 89 -0.27 -7.97 5.37
CA PHE A 89 -1.67 -8.16 5.72
C PHE A 89 -1.91 -7.75 7.16
N TRP A 90 -3.04 -7.11 7.43
CA TRP A 90 -3.44 -6.83 8.80
C TRP A 90 -4.95 -6.79 8.97
N GLN A 91 -5.39 -7.04 10.19
CA GLN A 91 -6.79 -7.02 10.57
C GLN A 91 -6.92 -6.62 12.05
N ASP A 92 -7.83 -5.71 12.35
CA ASP A 92 -8.22 -5.31 13.70
C ASP A 92 -9.29 -6.23 14.29
N GLY A 93 -9.29 -6.31 15.62
CA GLY A 93 -10.31 -7.03 16.38
C GLY A 93 -10.22 -8.55 16.29
N VAL A 94 -9.08 -9.10 15.83
CA VAL A 94 -8.88 -10.54 15.73
C VAL A 94 -8.79 -11.14 17.14
N LEU A 95 -9.67 -12.09 17.44
CA LEU A 95 -9.65 -12.89 18.66
C LEU A 95 -9.07 -14.28 18.35
N LEU A 96 -7.81 -14.49 18.73
CA LEU A 96 -7.16 -15.78 18.57
C LEU A 96 -7.63 -16.79 19.63
N PRO A 97 -7.63 -18.09 19.32
CA PRO A 97 -7.90 -19.13 20.32
C PRO A 97 -6.99 -18.99 21.54
N GLY A 98 -7.58 -18.92 22.74
CA GLY A 98 -6.85 -18.75 24.00
C GLY A 98 -6.39 -17.31 24.31
N ALA A 99 -6.66 -16.33 23.44
CA ALA A 99 -6.40 -14.93 23.75
C ALA A 99 -7.46 -14.36 24.71
N SER A 100 -7.04 -13.47 25.62
CA SER A 100 -7.92 -12.82 26.59
C SER A 100 -8.73 -11.66 26.00
N SER A 101 -8.27 -11.06 24.90
CA SER A 101 -8.94 -9.95 24.25
C SER A 101 -8.64 -9.88 22.75
N PRO A 102 -9.55 -9.27 21.95
CA PRO A 102 -9.30 -8.95 20.55
C PRO A 102 -8.12 -7.98 20.37
N ARG A 103 -7.36 -8.14 19.30
CA ARG A 103 -6.23 -7.25 18.96
C ARG A 103 -5.96 -7.20 17.47
N ARG A 104 -5.15 -6.22 17.04
CA ARG A 104 -4.60 -6.20 15.68
C ARG A 104 -3.71 -7.43 15.47
N GLN A 105 -3.86 -8.10 14.33
CA GLN A 105 -2.88 -9.06 13.83
C GLN A 105 -2.30 -8.53 12.53
N THR A 106 -0.99 -8.76 12.36
CA THR A 106 -0.23 -8.34 11.19
C THR A 106 0.64 -9.49 10.74
N MET A 107 0.75 -9.68 9.43
CA MET A 107 1.67 -10.61 8.80
C MET A 107 2.40 -9.90 7.66
N ASP A 108 3.72 -9.82 7.76
CA ASP A 108 4.60 -9.23 6.77
C ASP A 108 5.42 -10.32 6.08
N PHE A 109 5.52 -10.26 4.75
CA PHE A 109 6.46 -11.07 3.99
C PHE A 109 7.00 -10.28 2.82
N GLY A 110 8.27 -10.49 2.51
CA GLY A 110 8.90 -9.88 1.35
C GLY A 110 8.93 -10.81 0.15
N ILE A 111 8.62 -10.29 -1.03
CA ILE A 111 8.57 -11.03 -2.30
C ILE A 111 9.37 -10.31 -3.39
N ASN A 112 10.08 -11.07 -4.22
CA ASN A 112 10.71 -10.54 -5.42
C ASN A 112 9.73 -10.72 -6.58
N TYR A 113 9.25 -9.62 -7.15
CA TYR A 113 8.12 -9.64 -8.07
C TYR A 113 8.33 -8.69 -9.24
N CYS A 114 7.89 -9.12 -10.43
CA CYS A 114 7.94 -8.35 -11.66
C CYS A 114 6.53 -8.10 -12.21
N LEU A 115 6.40 -7.11 -13.11
CA LEU A 115 5.12 -6.77 -13.74
C LEU A 115 4.49 -7.92 -14.56
N ASP A 116 5.29 -8.86 -15.04
CA ASP A 116 4.85 -10.08 -15.72
C ASP A 116 4.38 -11.18 -14.75
N GLY A 117 4.48 -10.94 -13.44
CA GLY A 117 4.11 -11.86 -12.37
C GLY A 117 5.13 -12.96 -12.09
N GLN A 118 6.30 -12.93 -12.73
CA GLN A 118 7.40 -13.85 -12.49
C GLN A 118 8.40 -13.27 -11.47
N PRO A 119 9.27 -14.10 -10.86
CA PRO A 119 10.42 -13.60 -10.14
C PRO A 119 11.44 -12.95 -11.09
N PRO A 120 12.25 -11.99 -10.62
CA PRO A 120 13.32 -11.42 -11.42
C PRO A 120 14.35 -12.49 -11.80
N GLN A 121 14.94 -12.35 -12.99
CA GLN A 121 16.02 -13.21 -13.47
C GLN A 121 17.33 -12.97 -12.69
N SER A 122 17.45 -11.80 -12.06
CA SER A 122 18.60 -11.38 -11.26
C SER A 122 18.15 -10.43 -10.13
N LEU A 123 18.74 -10.59 -8.94
CA LEU A 123 18.46 -9.75 -7.77
C LEU A 123 19.34 -8.51 -7.65
N LYS A 124 20.16 -8.25 -8.69
CA LYS A 124 21.03 -7.08 -8.75
C LYS A 124 20.19 -5.80 -8.78
#